data_AF-A0AA90VFK4-F1
#
_entry.id   AF-A0AA90VFK4-F1
#
_cell.length_a   1.000
_cell.length_b   1.000
_cell.length_c   1.000
_cell.angle_alpha   90.00
_cell.angle_beta   90.00
_cell.angle_gamma   90.00
#
_symmetry.space_group_name_H-M   'P 1'
#
loop_
_entity.id
_entity.type
_entity.pdbx_description
1 polymer ?
#
loop_
_entity_poly.entity_id
_entity_poly.type
_entity_poly.pdbx_seq_one_letter_code
_entity_poly.pdbx_strand_id
1 'polypeptide(L)'
;MCCWSHVRRLFVSASRDYKDTLAQAFIDLIGILYKVEVENQVLGRTEKEIVKHRGEEYLPVLHDLYLQATALLKQFEKNEIKLSAKLPQALTYMTKHWEELMAYTKIGSVLIDSNCCERAGCQSYSDLPYFR
;
A
#
# COMPACT_ATOMS: atom_id res chain seq x y z
N MET A 1 9.23 2.60 -10.83
CA MET A 1 8.46 3.62 -10.11
C MET A 1 7.54 2.91 -9.14
N CYS A 2 7.96 2.81 -7.87
CA CYS A 2 7.22 2.12 -6.82
C CYS A 2 6.40 3.16 -6.03
N CYS A 3 5.09 3.18 -6.22
CA CYS A 3 4.19 4.11 -5.53
C CYS A 3 2.77 3.55 -5.46
N TRP A 4 1.95 4.08 -4.54
CA TRP A 4 0.59 3.62 -4.31
C TRP A 4 -0.34 3.82 -5.51
N SER A 5 -0.15 4.86 -6.33
CA SER A 5 -0.92 5.00 -7.58
C SER A 5 -0.61 3.90 -8.60
N HIS A 6 0.63 3.39 -8.63
CA HIS A 6 0.95 2.23 -9.47
C HIS A 6 0.27 0.96 -8.94
N VAL A 7 0.38 0.70 -7.63
CA VAL A 7 -0.27 -0.43 -6.96
C VAL A 7 -1.78 -0.41 -7.18
N ARG A 8 -2.44 0.73 -6.94
CA ARG A 8 -3.88 0.92 -7.16
C ARG A 8 -4.30 0.61 -8.59
N ARG A 9 -3.52 1.01 -9.60
CA ARG A 9 -3.82 0.72 -11.01
C ARG A 9 -3.80 -0.78 -11.31
N LEU A 10 -2.91 -1.55 -10.67
CA LEU A 10 -2.86 -3.01 -10.82
C LEU A 10 -4.14 -3.66 -10.29
N PHE A 11 -4.62 -3.24 -9.11
CA PHE A 11 -5.87 -3.72 -8.54
C PHE A 11 -7.10 -3.27 -9.35
N VAL A 12 -7.13 -2.03 -9.83
CA VAL A 12 -8.20 -1.54 -10.72
C VAL A 12 -8.26 -2.36 -12.01
N SER A 13 -7.12 -2.71 -12.61
CA SER A 13 -7.08 -3.58 -13.78
C SER A 13 -7.60 -4.99 -13.45
N ALA A 14 -7.22 -5.56 -12.30
CA ALA A 14 -7.74 -6.85 -11.85
C ALA A 14 -9.27 -6.82 -11.64
N SER A 15 -9.80 -5.78 -11.01
CA SER A 15 -11.26 -5.60 -10.82
C SER A 15 -11.98 -5.35 -12.14
N ARG A 16 -11.51 -4.41 -12.96
CA ARG A 16 -12.23 -3.94 -14.16
C ARG A 16 -12.09 -4.87 -15.35
N ASP A 17 -10.87 -5.30 -15.65
CA ASP A 17 -10.54 -6.03 -16.87
C ASP A 17 -10.71 -7.55 -16.67
N TYR A 18 -10.40 -8.04 -15.47
CA TYR A 18 -10.47 -9.45 -15.12
C TYR A 18 -11.65 -9.82 -14.21
N LYS A 19 -12.50 -8.84 -13.85
CA LYS A 19 -13.72 -9.02 -13.02
C LYS A 19 -13.46 -9.67 -11.66
N ASP A 20 -12.27 -9.46 -11.11
CA ASP A 20 -11.90 -10.02 -9.81
C ASP A 20 -12.48 -9.17 -8.68
N THR A 21 -13.54 -9.66 -8.05
CA THR A 21 -14.26 -8.92 -7.01
C THR A 21 -13.41 -8.72 -5.75
N LEU A 22 -12.43 -9.59 -5.49
CA LEU A 22 -11.53 -9.46 -4.34
C LEU A 22 -10.60 -8.25 -4.49
N ALA A 23 -10.29 -7.85 -5.73
CA ALA A 23 -9.48 -6.66 -5.97
C ALA A 23 -10.15 -5.37 -5.47
N GLN A 24 -11.49 -5.34 -5.35
CA GLN A 24 -12.21 -4.15 -4.89
C GLN A 24 -11.86 -3.79 -3.44
N ALA A 25 -11.74 -4.78 -2.55
CA ALA A 25 -11.36 -4.54 -1.15
C ALA A 25 -10.01 -3.82 -1.04
N PHE A 26 -9.03 -4.20 -1.87
CA PHE A 26 -7.73 -3.53 -1.93
C PHE A 26 -7.83 -2.11 -2.49
N ILE A 27 -8.67 -1.89 -3.51
CA ILE A 27 -8.91 -0.53 -4.05
C ILE A 27 -9.48 0.37 -2.97
N ASP A 28 -10.43 -0.13 -2.18
CA ASP A 28 -11.11 0.63 -1.13
C ASP A 28 -10.15 0.96 0.02
N LEU A 29 -9.37 -0.03 0.50
CA LEU A 29 -8.34 0.18 1.52
C LEU A 29 -7.27 1.19 1.07
N ILE A 30 -6.79 1.09 -0.17
CA ILE A 30 -5.87 2.11 -0.73
C ILE A 30 -6.56 3.46 -0.81
N GLY A 31 -7.85 3.51 -1.13
CA GLY A 31 -8.67 4.72 -1.13
C GLY A 31 -8.70 5.44 0.22
N ILE A 32 -8.71 4.69 1.33
CA ILE A 32 -8.62 5.26 2.69
C ILE A 32 -7.30 6.00 2.87
N LEU A 33 -6.17 5.46 2.39
CA LEU A 33 -4.88 6.14 2.46
C LEU A 33 -4.93 7.51 1.75
N TYR A 34 -5.48 7.55 0.54
CA TYR A 34 -5.64 8.82 -0.18
C TYR A 34 -6.56 9.81 0.53
N LYS A 35 -7.62 9.34 1.20
CA LYS A 35 -8.54 10.20 1.94
C LYS A 35 -7.83 10.94 3.07
N VAL A 36 -7.01 10.25 3.85
CA VAL A 36 -6.24 10.87 4.94
C VAL A 36 -5.19 11.84 4.39
N GLU A 37 -4.53 11.56 3.27
CA GLU A 37 -3.63 12.54 2.63
C GLU A 37 -4.38 13.84 2.28
N VAL A 38 -5.59 13.72 1.71
CA VAL A 38 -6.43 14.88 1.40
C VAL A 38 -6.82 15.62 2.69
N GLU A 39 -7.21 14.91 3.74
CA GLU A 39 -7.54 15.53 5.04
C GLU A 39 -6.34 16.26 5.65
N ASN A 40 -5.14 15.67 5.58
CA ASN A 40 -3.90 16.31 6.03
C ASN A 40 -3.64 17.64 5.29
N GLN A 41 -3.85 17.66 3.97
CA GLN A 41 -3.68 18.85 3.14
C GLN A 41 -4.73 19.92 3.46
N VAL A 42 -6.00 19.53 3.55
CA VAL A 42 -7.13 20.45 3.81
C VAL A 42 -7.01 21.09 5.19
N LEU A 43 -6.53 20.35 6.19
CA LEU A 43 -6.32 20.85 7.55
C LEU A 43 -5.01 21.63 7.71
N GLY A 44 -4.17 21.71 6.67
CA GLY A 44 -2.90 22.45 6.72
C GLY A 44 -1.92 21.91 7.76
N ARG A 45 -1.95 20.59 8.02
CA ARG A 45 -1.09 19.96 9.04
C ARG A 45 0.38 20.14 8.70
N THR A 46 1.20 20.37 9.72
CA THR A 46 2.65 20.40 9.62
C THR A 46 3.21 19.00 9.33
N GLU A 47 4.46 18.90 8.83
CA GLU A 47 5.08 17.60 8.55
C GLU A 47 5.09 16.66 9.76
N LYS A 48 5.28 17.18 10.98
CA LYS A 48 5.24 16.39 12.21
C LYS A 48 3.86 15.83 12.50
N GLU A 49 2.82 16.64 12.31
CA GLU A 49 1.43 16.23 12.49
C GLU A 49 1.00 15.21 11.43
N ILE A 50 1.47 15.37 10.18
CA ILE A 50 1.25 14.40 9.11
C ILE A 50 1.84 13.05 9.51
N VAL A 51 3.12 12.99 9.91
CA VAL A 51 3.76 11.72 10.31
C VAL A 51 3.02 11.07 11.49
N LYS A 52 2.63 11.87 12.50
CA LYS A 52 1.85 11.37 13.63
C LYS A 52 0.51 10.79 13.18
N HIS A 53 -0.23 11.53 12.37
CA HIS A 53 -1.56 11.13 11.93
C HIS A 53 -1.52 9.92 10.99
N ARG A 54 -0.50 9.83 10.12
CA ARG A 54 -0.22 8.61 9.35
C ARG A 54 0.06 7.43 10.28
N GLY A 55 0.78 7.63 11.38
CA GLY A 55 0.97 6.59 12.39
C GLY A 55 -0.35 6.05 12.96
N GLU A 56 -1.30 6.94 13.22
CA GLU A 56 -2.61 6.60 13.82
C GLU A 56 -3.56 5.95 12.80
N GLU A 57 -3.67 6.52 11.60
CA GLU A 57 -4.67 6.13 10.61
C GLU A 57 -4.14 5.18 9.53
N TYR A 58 -2.86 5.27 9.14
CA TYR A 58 -2.31 4.42 8.07
C TYR A 58 -1.87 3.07 8.55
N LEU A 59 -1.20 3.01 9.70
CA LEU A 59 -0.63 1.75 10.15
C LEU A 59 -1.68 0.62 10.27
N PRO A 60 -2.91 0.86 10.76
CA PRO A 60 -3.96 -0.16 10.75
C PRO A 60 -4.36 -0.60 9.33
N VAL A 61 -4.54 0.35 8.41
CA VAL A 61 -4.95 0.08 7.01
C VAL A 61 -3.85 -0.66 6.24
N LEU A 62 -2.60 -0.25 6.43
CA LEU A 62 -1.43 -0.87 5.82
C LEU A 62 -1.22 -2.29 6.36
N HIS A 63 -1.40 -2.49 7.66
CA HIS A 63 -1.35 -3.82 8.25
C HIS A 63 -2.44 -4.74 7.65
N ASP A 64 -3.68 -4.25 7.54
CA ASP A 64 -4.78 -5.00 6.94
C ASP A 64 -4.52 -5.35 5.46
N LEU A 65 -4.03 -4.39 4.66
CA LEU A 65 -3.61 -4.61 3.27
C LEU A 65 -2.58 -5.74 3.15
N TYR A 66 -1.53 -5.72 3.98
CA TYR A 66 -0.47 -6.72 3.94
C TYR A 66 -0.95 -8.11 4.38
N LEU A 67 -1.75 -8.16 5.45
CA LEU A 67 -2.29 -9.40 5.98
C LEU A 67 -3.24 -10.08 5.00
N GLN A 68 -4.17 -9.31 4.40
CA GLN A 68 -5.07 -9.85 3.38
C GLN A 68 -4.31 -10.31 2.13
N ALA A 69 -3.31 -9.55 1.70
CA ALA A 69 -2.55 -9.91 0.51
C ALA A 69 -1.75 -11.21 0.68
N THR A 70 -1.07 -11.36 1.80
CA THR A 70 -0.29 -12.57 2.11
C THR A 70 -1.20 -13.78 2.32
N ALA A 71 -2.36 -13.60 2.96
CA ALA A 71 -3.36 -14.66 3.12
C ALA A 71 -3.91 -15.15 1.77
N LEU A 72 -4.30 -14.24 0.87
CA LEU A 72 -4.81 -14.59 -0.46
C LEU A 72 -3.74 -15.27 -1.32
N LEU A 73 -2.50 -14.78 -1.31
CA LEU A 73 -1.40 -15.43 -2.02
C LEU A 73 -1.18 -16.86 -1.53
N LYS A 74 -1.17 -17.07 -0.21
CA LYS A 74 -0.99 -18.39 0.40
C LYS A 74 -2.12 -19.36 0.04
N GLN A 75 -3.36 -18.89 0.07
CA GLN A 75 -4.53 -19.71 -0.33
C GLN A 75 -4.48 -20.05 -1.83
N PHE A 76 -4.04 -19.10 -2.66
CA PHE A 76 -3.88 -19.30 -4.10
C PHE A 76 -2.79 -20.32 -4.43
N GLU A 77 -1.62 -20.23 -3.78
CA GLU A 77 -0.51 -21.21 -3.95
C GLU A 77 -0.92 -22.63 -3.56
N LYS A 78 -1.78 -22.77 -2.55
CA LYS A 78 -2.35 -24.05 -2.13
C LYS A 78 -3.50 -24.54 -3.00
N ASN A 79 -3.91 -23.77 -4.02
CA ASN A 79 -5.09 -24.03 -4.85
C ASN A 79 -6.41 -24.08 -4.05
N GLU A 80 -6.46 -23.45 -2.87
CA GLU A 80 -7.67 -23.37 -2.02
C GLU A 80 -8.68 -22.36 -2.58
N ILE A 81 -8.21 -21.36 -3.31
CA ILE A 81 -9.02 -20.33 -3.98
C ILE A 81 -8.62 -20.17 -5.44
N LYS A 82 -9.54 -19.66 -6.26
CA LYS A 82 -9.25 -19.24 -7.62
C LYS A 82 -9.20 -17.71 -7.67
N LEU A 83 -8.05 -17.18 -8.10
CA LEU A 83 -7.88 -15.77 -8.39
C LEU A 83 -7.79 -15.57 -9.90
N SER A 84 -8.13 -14.37 -10.38
CA SER A 84 -7.85 -14.00 -11.77
C SER A 84 -6.35 -14.05 -12.08
N ALA A 85 -5.96 -14.08 -13.35
CA ALA A 85 -4.53 -14.04 -13.71
C ALA A 85 -3.83 -12.76 -13.24
N LYS A 86 -4.58 -11.67 -13.01
CA LYS A 86 -4.04 -10.33 -12.70
C LYS A 86 -3.94 -10.04 -11.21
N LEU A 87 -4.84 -10.58 -10.39
CA LEU A 87 -4.83 -10.31 -8.95
C LEU A 87 -3.57 -10.84 -8.24
N PRO A 88 -3.09 -12.08 -8.45
CA PRO A 88 -1.83 -12.55 -7.87
C PRO A 88 -0.65 -11.66 -8.26
N GLN A 89 -0.61 -11.16 -9.51
CA GLN A 89 0.45 -10.23 -9.94
C GLN A 89 0.41 -8.92 -9.16
N ALA A 90 -0.80 -8.37 -8.93
CA ALA A 90 -0.97 -7.15 -8.13
C ALA A 90 -0.57 -7.36 -6.67
N LEU A 91 -1.00 -8.49 -6.07
CA LEU A 91 -0.66 -8.87 -4.70
C LEU A 91 0.85 -9.06 -4.53
N THR A 92 1.49 -9.85 -5.40
CA THR A 92 2.94 -10.07 -5.38
C THR A 92 3.72 -8.78 -5.59
N TYR A 93 3.27 -7.90 -6.48
CA TYR A 93 3.93 -6.61 -6.68
C TYR A 93 3.87 -5.75 -5.40
N MET A 94 2.69 -5.64 -4.80
CA MET A 94 2.50 -4.86 -3.58
C MET A 94 3.33 -5.39 -2.41
N THR A 95 3.34 -6.71 -2.18
CA THR A 95 4.08 -7.33 -1.07
C THR A 95 5.59 -7.29 -1.31
N LYS A 96 6.06 -7.48 -2.56
CA LYS A 96 7.48 -7.39 -2.92
C LYS A 96 8.06 -6.00 -2.67
N HIS A 97 7.26 -4.96 -2.91
CA HIS A 97 7.69 -3.58 -2.78
C HIS A 97 7.20 -2.90 -1.49
N TRP A 98 6.80 -3.71 -0.49
CA TRP A 98 6.15 -3.20 0.71
C TRP A 98 6.99 -2.17 1.48
N GLU A 99 8.28 -2.43 1.67
CA GLU A 99 9.18 -1.51 2.37
C GLU A 99 9.25 -0.12 1.71
N GLU A 100 9.34 -0.10 0.38
CA GLU A 100 9.35 1.14 -0.42
C GLU A 100 8.02 1.89 -0.30
N LEU A 101 6.89 1.14 -0.32
CA LEU A 101 5.54 1.68 -0.15
C LEU A 101 5.29 2.21 1.26
N MET A 102 5.99 1.71 2.27
CA MET A 102 5.89 2.17 3.66
C MET A 102 6.78 3.37 3.97
N ALA A 103 7.85 3.59 3.19
CA ALA A 103 8.88 4.58 3.51
C ALA A 103 8.35 6.02 3.63
N TYR A 104 7.39 6.41 2.78
CA TYR A 104 6.81 7.77 2.82
C TYR A 104 6.06 8.06 4.13
N THR A 105 5.58 7.05 4.85
CA THR A 105 4.80 7.24 6.08
C THR A 105 5.60 7.93 7.18
N LYS A 106 6.94 7.84 7.10
CA LYS A 106 7.89 8.45 8.05
C LYS A 106 8.29 9.88 7.69
N ILE A 107 7.95 10.37 6.49
CA ILE A 107 8.40 11.67 5.97
C ILE A 107 7.18 12.50 5.56
N GLY A 108 6.82 13.48 6.39
CA GLY A 108 5.61 14.30 6.19
C GLY A 108 5.61 15.13 4.91
N SER A 109 6.78 15.50 4.40
CA SER A 109 6.95 16.20 3.11
C SER A 109 6.88 15.29 1.88
N VAL A 110 6.89 13.97 2.05
CA VAL A 110 6.78 13.01 0.93
C VAL A 110 5.32 12.65 0.70
N LEU A 111 4.89 12.81 -0.56
CA LEU A 111 3.56 12.43 -1.02
C LEU A 111 3.45 10.91 -1.21
N ILE A 112 2.24 10.38 -1.02
CA ILE A 112 1.89 8.96 -1.21
C ILE A 112 2.24 8.40 -2.61
N ASP A 113 2.30 9.27 -3.63
CA ASP A 113 2.65 8.94 -5.01
C ASP A 113 4.14 9.12 -5.35
N SER A 114 4.94 9.58 -4.40
CA SER A 114 6.37 9.75 -4.59
C SER A 114 7.05 8.40 -4.75
N ASN A 115 7.73 8.19 -5.88
CA ASN A 115 8.67 7.09 -6.01
C ASN A 115 9.85 7.31 -5.05
N CYS A 116 9.91 6.57 -3.95
CA CYS A 116 11.00 6.66 -2.97
C CYS A 116 12.38 6.41 -3.63
N CYS A 117 12.43 5.67 -4.75
CA CYS A 117 13.65 5.45 -5.52
C CYS A 117 14.27 6.72 -6.17
N GLU A 118 13.53 7.83 -6.33
CA GLU A 118 14.07 9.04 -6.99
C GLU A 118 14.46 10.16 -6.03
N ARG A 119 14.07 10.08 -4.74
CA ARG A 119 14.40 11.10 -3.74
C ARG A 119 15.26 10.52 -2.62
N ALA A 120 16.57 10.50 -2.88
CA ALA A 120 17.68 10.49 -1.93
C ALA A 120 17.73 9.38 -0.85
N GLY A 121 18.66 8.43 -1.03
CA GLY A 121 19.37 7.77 0.07
C GLY A 121 18.65 6.59 0.73
N CYS A 122 18.61 5.44 0.05
CA CYS A 122 18.42 4.15 0.72
C CYS A 122 19.59 3.91 1.69
N GLN A 123 19.39 4.21 2.98
CA GLN A 123 20.18 3.64 4.08
C GLN A 123 19.25 2.81 4.97
N SER A 124 19.50 1.49 4.93
CA SER A 124 19.04 0.40 5.80
C SER A 124 17.77 0.63 6.62
N TYR A 125 16.65 0.03 6.18
CA TYR A 125 15.36 0.02 6.89
C TYR A 125 15.08 -1.29 7.66
N SER A 126 16.14 -1.95 8.12
CA SER A 126 16.13 -3.25 8.79
C SER A 126 15.53 -3.28 10.21
N ASP A 127 14.99 -2.17 10.71
CA ASP A 127 14.46 -2.04 12.08
C ASP A 127 12.92 -1.94 12.17
N LEU A 128 12.18 -2.43 11.15
CA LEU A 128 10.72 -2.39 11.19
C LEU A 128 10.15 -3.41 12.18
N PRO A 129 9.41 -2.97 13.23
CA PRO A 129 8.81 -3.88 14.23
C PRO A 129 7.65 -4.72 13.69
N TYR A 130 7.23 -4.49 12.44
CA TYR A 130 6.13 -5.19 11.78
C TYR A 130 6.51 -6.57 11.20
N PHE A 131 7.80 -6.92 11.21
CA PHE A 131 8.31 -8.20 10.71
C PHE A 131 8.90 -9.10 11.80
N ARG A 132 8.64 -8.80 13.09
CA ARG A 132 9.13 -9.60 14.22
C ARG A 132 8.03 -10.39 14.90
#